data_AF-A0AA41RWF1-F1
#
_entry.id   AF-A0AA41RWF1-F1
#
_cell.length_a   1.000
_cell.length_b   1.000
_cell.length_c   1.000
_cell.angle_alpha   90.00
_cell.angle_beta   90.00
_cell.angle_gamma   90.00
#
_symmetry.space_group_name_H-M   'P 1'
#
loop_
_entity.id
_entity.type
_entity.pdbx_description
1 polymer ?
#
loop_
_entity_poly.entity_id
_entity_poly.type
_entity_poly.pdbx_seq_one_letter_code
_entity_poly.pdbx_strand_id
1 'polypeptide(L)'
;METISLFETELESFVRKYQIRYLEVITYLYDSVLVNKEYFAYAWTNDVKHFGIRTSNRVEGAHSVLKRFLGNSQGGFVECWKQMHKLHESQLTNIKAKFQQSLTFIKHHHRISDFKGLHNHVSQYALDIINKEVGRLEKSRSIAVNFCGCIIYKTHGLPCAHMITIIRSPRKAVINGTRPQLLTK
;
A
#
# COMPACT_ATOMS: atom_id res chain seq x y z
N MET A 1 11.55 7.74 8.47
CA MET A 1 11.37 6.64 7.50
C MET A 1 12.28 5.53 7.97
N GLU A 2 11.81 4.29 7.98
CA GLU A 2 12.66 3.16 8.32
C GLU A 2 13.70 2.97 7.21
N THR A 3 14.96 3.24 7.54
CA THR A 3 16.12 3.00 6.68
C THR A 3 16.75 1.66 7.06
N ILE A 4 17.58 1.10 6.18
CA ILE A 4 18.35 -0.11 6.48
C ILE A 4 19.18 0.08 7.76
N SER A 5 19.83 1.23 7.91
CA SER A 5 20.59 1.56 9.12
C SER A 5 19.75 1.61 10.40
N LEU A 6 18.51 2.14 10.33
CA LEU A 6 17.60 2.15 11.48
C LEU A 6 17.15 0.73 11.81
N PHE A 7 16.82 -0.08 10.79
CA PHE A 7 16.45 -1.48 10.98
C PHE A 7 17.58 -2.27 11.66
N GLU A 8 18.83 -2.11 11.20
CA GLU A 8 20.00 -2.76 11.79
C GLU A 8 20.23 -2.34 13.25
N THR A 9 20.12 -1.04 13.53
CA THR A 9 20.27 -0.50 14.89
C THR A 9 19.21 -1.06 15.84
N GLU A 10 17.94 -1.07 15.41
CA GLU A 10 16.83 -1.59 16.21
C GLU A 10 16.93 -3.12 16.40
N LEU A 11 17.39 -3.84 15.36
CA LEU A 11 17.64 -5.28 15.44
C LEU A 11 18.76 -5.60 16.45
N GLU A 12 19.86 -4.86 16.42
CA GLU A 12 20.93 -5.02 17.42
C GLU A 12 20.43 -4.77 18.84
N SER A 13 19.65 -3.71 19.05
CA SER A 13 19.03 -3.40 20.34
C SER A 13 18.12 -4.55 20.82
N PHE A 14 17.29 -5.07 19.91
CA PHE A 14 16.43 -6.22 20.17
C PHE A 14 17.23 -7.47 20.55
N VAL A 15 18.27 -7.81 19.80
CA VAL A 15 19.10 -9.00 20.06
C VAL A 15 19.80 -8.87 21.41
N ARG A 16 20.45 -7.73 21.70
CA ARG A 16 21.11 -7.50 23.00
C ARG A 16 20.17 -7.69 24.17
N LYS A 17 18.91 -7.28 24.03
CA LYS A 17 17.90 -7.39 25.08
C LYS A 17 17.44 -8.83 25.34
N TYR A 18 17.31 -9.65 24.30
CA TYR A 18 16.65 -10.96 24.40
C TYR A 18 17.59 -12.17 24.27
N GLN A 19 18.81 -11.99 23.76
CA GLN A 19 19.74 -13.09 23.48
C GLN A 19 20.10 -13.92 24.71
N ILE A 20 20.25 -13.30 25.89
CA ILE A 20 20.62 -14.01 27.13
C ILE A 20 19.49 -14.95 27.58
N ARG A 21 18.23 -14.53 27.42
CA ARG A 21 17.06 -15.27 27.93
C ARG A 21 16.43 -16.21 26.90
N TYR A 22 16.60 -15.91 25.61
CA TYR A 22 15.91 -16.59 24.51
C TYR A 22 16.88 -16.89 23.36
N LEU A 23 18.03 -17.49 23.66
CA LEU A 23 19.08 -17.77 22.67
C LEU A 23 18.54 -18.57 21.46
N GLU A 24 17.80 -19.64 21.71
CA GLU A 24 17.22 -20.49 20.63
C GLU A 24 16.27 -19.71 19.72
N VAL A 25 15.48 -18.78 20.27
CA VAL A 25 14.56 -17.94 19.50
C VAL A 25 15.35 -16.95 18.64
N ILE A 26 16.40 -16.35 19.19
CA ILE A 26 17.27 -15.45 18.42
C ILE A 26 17.96 -16.21 17.29
N THR A 27 18.51 -17.40 17.56
CA THR A 27 19.12 -18.26 16.53
C THR A 27 18.11 -18.58 15.42
N TYR A 28 16.90 -19.02 15.78
CA TYR A 28 15.84 -19.28 14.81
C TYR A 28 15.48 -18.03 13.99
N LEU A 29 15.40 -16.86 14.62
CA LEU A 29 15.12 -15.61 13.91
C LEU A 29 16.17 -15.33 12.85
N TYR A 30 17.46 -15.49 13.15
CA TYR A 30 18.54 -15.30 12.19
C TYR A 30 18.51 -16.35 11.06
N ASP A 31 18.34 -17.62 11.42
CA ASP A 31 18.47 -18.73 10.48
C ASP A 31 17.25 -18.88 9.55
N SER A 32 16.05 -18.48 10.01
CA SER A 32 14.80 -18.73 9.28
C SER A 32 14.06 -17.47 8.85
N VAL A 33 13.97 -16.47 9.73
CA VAL A 33 13.09 -15.30 9.49
C VAL A 33 13.85 -14.18 8.79
N LEU A 34 15.00 -13.78 9.32
CA LEU A 34 15.78 -12.63 8.84
C LEU A 34 16.45 -12.88 7.50
N VAL A 35 16.60 -14.14 7.07
CA VAL A 35 16.98 -14.51 5.70
C VAL A 35 16.03 -13.86 4.68
N ASN A 36 14.77 -13.68 5.05
CA ASN A 36 13.72 -13.13 4.20
C ASN A 36 13.35 -11.68 4.55
N LYS A 37 14.18 -10.96 5.33
CA LYS A 37 13.88 -9.61 5.84
C LYS A 37 13.48 -8.61 4.75
N GLU A 38 14.05 -8.73 3.56
CA GLU A 38 13.79 -7.82 2.45
C GLU A 38 12.33 -7.87 1.96
N TYR A 39 11.64 -8.99 2.21
CA TYR A 39 10.25 -9.19 1.79
C TYR A 39 9.21 -8.62 2.76
N PHE A 40 9.59 -8.31 4.01
CA PHE A 40 8.63 -7.85 5.03
C PHE A 40 9.06 -6.62 5.82
N ALA A 41 10.35 -6.34 5.95
CA ALA A 41 10.84 -5.18 6.69
C ALA A 41 10.67 -3.90 5.85
N TYR A 42 10.26 -2.82 6.51
CA TYR A 42 9.95 -1.55 5.85
C TYR A 42 11.17 -0.90 5.19
N ALA A 43 12.36 -1.18 5.71
CA ALA A 43 13.61 -0.69 5.13
C ALA A 43 13.81 -1.09 3.66
N TRP A 44 13.31 -2.26 3.26
CA TRP A 44 13.34 -2.74 1.87
C TRP A 44 11.98 -2.61 1.18
N THR A 45 10.90 -3.00 1.86
CA THR A 45 9.57 -3.03 1.24
C THR A 45 9.03 -1.66 0.86
N ASN A 46 9.47 -0.57 1.53
CA ASN A 46 9.06 0.79 1.14
C ASN A 46 9.68 1.27 -0.19
N ASP A 47 10.58 0.48 -0.80
CA ASP A 47 11.19 0.79 -2.10
C ASP A 47 10.60 0.00 -3.27
N VAL A 48 9.64 -0.90 -3.00
CA VAL A 48 8.98 -1.71 -4.05
C VAL A 48 7.49 -1.39 -4.18
N LYS A 49 6.95 -1.51 -5.39
CA LYS A 49 5.52 -1.27 -5.68
C LYS A 49 4.67 -2.45 -5.23
N HIS A 50 4.26 -2.45 -3.97
CA HIS A 50 3.40 -3.49 -3.39
C HIS A 50 1.92 -3.04 -3.18
N PHE A 51 1.56 -1.81 -3.53
CA PHE A 51 0.19 -1.26 -3.50
C PHE A 51 -0.55 -1.41 -2.15
N GLY A 52 0.20 -1.42 -1.05
CA GLY A 52 -0.33 -1.62 0.30
C GLY A 52 -0.57 -3.08 0.70
N ILE A 53 -0.28 -4.04 -0.19
CA ILE A 53 -0.25 -5.47 0.12
C ILE A 53 1.07 -5.76 0.83
N ARG A 54 1.03 -5.91 2.16
CA ARG A 54 2.21 -6.17 3.00
C ARG A 54 2.04 -7.32 3.98
N THR A 55 0.81 -7.78 4.20
CA THR A 55 0.49 -8.80 5.19
C THR A 55 -0.36 -9.89 4.56
N SER A 56 -0.27 -11.10 5.12
CA SER A 56 -1.11 -12.24 4.75
C SER A 56 -2.58 -12.03 5.07
N ASN A 57 -2.96 -10.97 5.80
CA ASN A 57 -4.35 -10.69 6.19
C ASN A 57 -5.33 -10.71 5.01
N ARG A 58 -4.91 -10.28 3.81
CA ARG A 58 -5.74 -10.34 2.60
C ARG A 58 -5.97 -11.78 2.13
N VAL A 59 -4.93 -12.62 2.20
CA VAL A 59 -4.99 -14.04 1.87
C VAL A 59 -5.82 -14.78 2.90
N GLU A 60 -5.59 -14.54 4.19
CA GLU A 60 -6.35 -15.13 5.28
C GLU A 60 -7.83 -14.74 5.24
N GLY A 61 -8.13 -13.47 4.95
CA GLY A 61 -9.50 -13.00 4.73
C GLY A 61 -10.17 -13.69 3.55
N ALA A 62 -9.47 -13.83 2.42
CA ALA A 62 -9.99 -14.56 1.27
C ALA A 62 -10.24 -16.05 1.58
N HIS A 63 -9.32 -16.68 2.32
CA HIS A 63 -9.45 -18.07 2.76
C HIS A 63 -10.63 -18.25 3.73
N SER A 64 -10.83 -17.32 4.66
CA SER A 64 -11.97 -17.31 5.57
C SER A 64 -13.30 -17.18 4.82
N VAL A 65 -13.38 -16.27 3.83
CA VAL A 65 -14.55 -16.14 2.96
C VAL A 65 -14.83 -17.42 2.20
N LEU A 66 -13.80 -18.05 1.62
CA LEU A 66 -13.94 -19.31 0.90
C LEU A 66 -14.45 -20.42 1.81
N LYS A 67 -13.86 -20.61 3.00
CA LYS A 67 -14.31 -21.59 3.98
C LYS A 67 -15.77 -21.39 4.36
N ARG A 68 -16.18 -20.15 4.62
CA ARG A 68 -17.56 -19.81 4.94
C ARG A 68 -18.50 -20.13 3.78
N PHE A 69 -18.04 -19.92 2.54
CA PHE A 69 -18.83 -20.21 1.35
C PHE A 69 -18.99 -21.71 1.13
N LEU A 70 -17.94 -22.50 1.38
CA LEU A 70 -17.95 -23.97 1.32
C LEU A 70 -18.81 -24.62 2.42
N GLY A 71 -19.05 -23.90 3.52
CA GLY A 71 -19.88 -24.36 4.63
C GLY A 71 -19.15 -25.38 5.49
N ASN A 72 -19.36 -26.67 5.22
CA ASN A 72 -18.78 -27.78 5.99
C ASN A 72 -17.87 -28.65 5.11
N SER A 73 -17.06 -29.50 5.75
CA SER A 73 -16.08 -30.37 5.07
C SER A 73 -16.66 -31.67 4.52
N GLN A 74 -18.00 -31.84 4.51
CA GLN A 74 -18.67 -33.07 4.06
C GLN A 74 -19.14 -33.01 2.60
N GLY A 75 -18.94 -31.88 1.92
CA GLY A 75 -19.31 -31.72 0.51
C GLY A 75 -18.43 -32.55 -0.43
N GLY A 76 -19.05 -33.18 -1.43
CA GLY A 76 -18.32 -33.84 -2.52
C GLY A 76 -17.64 -32.84 -3.46
N PHE A 77 -16.64 -33.30 -4.22
CA PHE A 77 -15.82 -32.46 -5.12
C PHE A 77 -16.65 -31.56 -6.05
N VAL A 78 -17.68 -32.11 -6.70
CA VAL A 78 -18.54 -31.38 -7.63
C VAL A 78 -19.29 -30.24 -6.93
N GLU A 79 -19.72 -30.44 -5.68
CA GLU A 79 -20.45 -29.43 -4.91
C GLU A 79 -19.51 -28.32 -4.46
N CYS A 80 -18.31 -28.66 -3.97
CA CYS A 80 -17.27 -27.69 -3.66
C CYS A 80 -16.92 -26.82 -4.89
N TRP A 81 -16.76 -27.44 -6.07
CA TRP A 81 -16.52 -26.69 -7.31
C TRP A 81 -17.65 -25.73 -7.64
N LYS A 82 -18.92 -26.16 -7.59
CA LYS A 82 -20.08 -25.30 -7.84
C LYS A 82 -20.12 -24.10 -6.90
N GLN A 83 -19.78 -24.30 -5.63
CA GLN A 83 -19.75 -23.22 -4.64
C GLN A 83 -18.59 -22.25 -4.89
N MET A 84 -17.40 -22.75 -5.20
CA MET A 84 -16.25 -21.92 -5.60
C MET A 84 -16.56 -21.10 -6.84
N HIS A 85 -17.19 -21.70 -7.84
CA HIS A 85 -17.60 -21.01 -9.06
C HIS A 85 -18.54 -19.83 -8.76
N LYS A 86 -19.61 -20.07 -7.98
CA LYS A 86 -20.53 -19.01 -7.53
C LYS A 86 -19.82 -17.91 -6.74
N LEU A 87 -18.86 -18.27 -5.88
CA LEU A 87 -18.05 -17.29 -5.15
C LEU A 87 -17.27 -16.40 -6.11
N HIS A 88 -16.60 -16.98 -7.12
CA HIS A 88 -15.84 -16.23 -8.11
C HIS A 88 -16.74 -15.31 -8.95
N GLU A 89 -17.93 -15.79 -9.36
CA GLU A 89 -18.91 -14.95 -10.08
C GLU A 89 -19.36 -13.76 -9.22
N SER A 90 -19.62 -13.99 -7.94
CA SER A 90 -19.98 -12.94 -6.97
C SER A 90 -18.85 -11.92 -6.79
N GLN A 91 -17.61 -12.40 -6.64
CA GLN A 91 -16.43 -11.54 -6.54
C GLN A 91 -16.22 -10.70 -7.81
N LEU A 92 -16.35 -11.31 -8.99
CA LEU A 92 -16.25 -10.60 -10.26
C LEU A 92 -17.33 -9.52 -10.39
N THR A 93 -18.57 -9.84 -10.02
CA THR A 93 -19.67 -8.88 -10.00
C THR A 93 -19.38 -7.70 -9.07
N ASN A 94 -18.86 -7.97 -7.87
CA ASN A 94 -18.48 -6.94 -6.91
C ASN A 94 -17.33 -6.05 -7.44
N ILE A 95 -16.32 -6.64 -8.07
CA ILE A 95 -15.21 -5.90 -8.70
C ILE A 95 -15.75 -4.97 -9.79
N LYS A 96 -16.59 -5.47 -10.70
CA LYS A 96 -17.24 -4.67 -11.74
C LYS A 96 -18.08 -3.53 -11.14
N ALA A 97 -18.87 -3.82 -10.10
CA ALA A 97 -19.67 -2.81 -9.41
C ALA A 97 -18.80 -1.70 -8.78
N LYS A 98 -17.67 -2.05 -8.17
CA LYS A 98 -16.72 -1.09 -7.60
C LYS A 98 -16.02 -0.23 -8.65
N PHE A 99 -15.69 -0.81 -9.81
CA PHE A 99 -15.18 -0.03 -10.93
C PHE A 99 -16.24 0.94 -11.44
N GLN A 100 -17.47 0.48 -11.66
CA GLN A 100 -18.56 1.36 -12.07
C GLN A 100 -18.78 2.48 -11.06
N GLN A 101 -18.78 2.18 -9.76
CA GLN A 101 -18.88 3.19 -8.72
C GLN A 101 -17.77 4.24 -8.80
N SER A 102 -16.54 3.84 -9.14
CA SER A 102 -15.43 4.78 -9.32
C SER A 102 -15.57 5.63 -10.59
N LEU A 103 -16.27 5.14 -11.61
CA LEU A 103 -16.53 5.85 -12.88
C LEU A 103 -17.73 6.80 -12.81
N THR A 104 -18.69 6.56 -11.91
CA THR A 104 -19.94 7.33 -11.88
C THR A 104 -20.12 8.18 -10.63
N PHE A 105 -19.44 7.87 -9.53
CA PHE A 105 -19.68 8.52 -8.25
C PHE A 105 -18.41 9.14 -7.65
N ILE A 106 -18.54 10.40 -7.23
CA ILE A 106 -17.49 11.17 -6.56
C ILE A 106 -17.85 11.32 -5.08
N LYS A 107 -17.01 10.75 -4.19
CA LYS A 107 -17.19 10.90 -2.74
C LYS A 107 -17.06 12.36 -2.32
N HIS A 108 -17.77 12.77 -1.27
CA HIS A 108 -17.79 14.16 -0.81
C HIS A 108 -16.37 14.73 -0.56
N HIS A 109 -15.51 13.99 0.15
CA HIS A 109 -14.14 14.43 0.44
C HIS A 109 -13.19 14.38 -0.76
N HIS A 110 -13.63 13.89 -1.93
CA HIS A 110 -12.90 13.98 -3.19
C HIS A 110 -13.28 15.21 -4.02
N ARG A 111 -14.28 16.00 -3.58
CA ARG A 111 -14.74 17.22 -4.27
C ARG A 111 -13.84 18.44 -4.00
N ILE A 112 -12.53 18.22 -4.06
CA ILE A 112 -11.51 19.28 -3.97
C ILE A 112 -11.03 19.66 -5.37
N SER A 113 -10.55 20.89 -5.53
CA SER A 113 -10.09 21.44 -6.82
C SER A 113 -8.99 20.59 -7.45
N ASP A 114 -8.07 20.07 -6.63
CA ASP A 114 -6.94 19.23 -7.08
C ASP A 114 -7.39 17.97 -7.85
N PHE A 115 -8.57 17.45 -7.55
CA PHE A 115 -9.07 16.19 -8.14
C PHE A 115 -9.99 16.40 -9.32
N LYS A 116 -10.30 17.64 -9.72
CA LYS A 116 -11.26 17.93 -10.79
C LYS A 116 -10.94 17.20 -12.09
N GLY A 117 -9.66 17.09 -12.46
CA GLY A 117 -9.23 16.35 -13.66
C GLY A 117 -9.07 14.84 -13.47
N LEU A 118 -9.20 14.33 -12.24
CA LEU A 118 -9.05 12.92 -11.89
C LEU A 118 -10.39 12.22 -11.61
N HIS A 119 -11.45 13.00 -11.40
CA HIS A 119 -12.79 12.49 -11.17
C HIS A 119 -13.19 11.53 -12.29
N ASN A 120 -13.72 10.37 -11.91
CA ASN A 120 -14.18 9.32 -12.81
C ASN A 120 -13.11 8.68 -13.72
N HIS A 121 -11.83 9.05 -13.57
CA HIS A 121 -10.70 8.47 -14.30
C HIS A 121 -9.76 7.67 -13.39
N VAL A 122 -9.79 7.97 -12.09
CA VAL A 122 -8.94 7.34 -11.08
C VAL A 122 -9.82 6.62 -10.06
N SER A 123 -9.38 5.44 -9.64
CA SER A 123 -10.11 4.68 -8.61
C SER A 123 -10.28 5.51 -7.33
N GLN A 124 -11.44 5.36 -6.68
CA GLN A 124 -11.70 6.04 -5.41
C GLN A 124 -10.66 5.70 -4.33
N TYR A 125 -10.10 4.49 -4.37
CA TYR A 125 -9.04 4.04 -3.47
C TYR A 125 -7.74 4.84 -3.66
N ALA A 126 -7.32 5.06 -4.91
CA ALA A 126 -6.14 5.88 -5.19
C ALA A 126 -6.37 7.35 -4.77
N LEU A 127 -7.57 7.90 -5.02
CA LEU A 127 -7.94 9.23 -4.53
C LEU A 127 -7.92 9.32 -3.00
N ASP A 128 -8.37 8.28 -2.28
CA ASP A 128 -8.29 8.21 -0.82
C ASP A 128 -6.83 8.27 -0.32
N ILE A 129 -5.88 7.66 -1.04
CA ILE A 129 -4.45 7.72 -0.71
C ILE A 129 -3.87 9.10 -1.00
N ILE A 130 -4.14 9.67 -2.19
CA ILE A 130 -3.64 11.00 -2.56
C ILE A 130 -4.22 12.05 -1.60
N ASN A 131 -5.48 11.92 -1.19
CA ASN A 131 -6.12 12.87 -0.28
C ASN A 131 -5.44 12.90 1.11
N LYS A 132 -4.88 11.78 1.57
CA LYS A 132 -4.07 11.75 2.79
C LYS A 132 -2.78 12.57 2.63
N GLU A 133 -2.14 12.50 1.47
CA GLU A 133 -0.94 13.29 1.17
C GLU A 133 -1.27 14.78 0.98
N VAL A 134 -2.43 15.11 0.40
CA VAL A 134 -2.97 16.48 0.39
C VAL A 134 -3.19 16.97 1.81
N GLY A 135 -3.87 16.21 2.66
CA GLY A 135 -4.06 16.58 4.07
C GLY A 135 -2.74 16.72 4.84
N ARG A 136 -1.72 15.94 4.48
CA ARG A 136 -0.36 16.09 5.01
C ARG A 136 0.27 17.43 4.61
N LEU A 137 0.04 17.88 3.37
CA LEU A 137 0.48 19.21 2.93
C LEU A 137 -0.23 20.35 3.64
N GLU A 138 -1.56 20.27 3.79
CA GLU A 138 -2.32 21.34 4.43
C GLU A 138 -1.85 21.60 5.88
N LYS A 139 -1.38 20.56 6.58
CA LYS A 139 -0.79 20.67 7.93
C LYS A 139 0.57 21.35 7.97
N SER A 140 1.40 21.18 6.93
CA SER A 140 2.80 21.64 6.93
C SER A 140 3.07 22.83 5.98
N ARG A 141 2.06 23.29 5.22
CA ARG A 141 2.10 24.31 4.14
C ARG A 141 3.01 23.98 2.95
N SER A 142 4.14 23.32 3.16
CA SER A 142 5.01 22.75 2.13
C SER A 142 5.85 21.62 2.72
N ILE A 143 6.24 20.65 1.90
CA ILE A 143 7.15 19.58 2.31
C ILE A 143 8.31 19.56 1.32
N ALA A 144 9.51 19.87 1.80
CA ALA A 144 10.71 19.78 0.98
C ALA A 144 11.04 18.31 0.67
N VAL A 145 11.74 18.10 -0.45
CA VAL A 145 12.02 16.77 -1.03
C VAL A 145 12.64 15.83 -0.02
N ASN A 146 13.65 16.32 0.72
CA ASN A 146 14.40 15.60 1.74
C ASN A 146 13.56 15.17 2.95
N PHE A 147 12.45 15.86 3.25
CA PHE A 147 11.57 15.50 4.35
C PHE A 147 10.35 14.65 3.93
N CYS A 148 10.11 14.50 2.63
CA CYS A 148 8.90 13.81 2.16
C CYS A 148 8.98 12.29 2.27
N GLY A 149 10.17 11.73 2.03
CA GLY A 149 10.40 10.30 1.95
C GLY A 149 9.82 9.57 0.73
N CYS A 150 8.76 10.09 0.11
CA CYS A 150 8.20 9.57 -1.14
C CYS A 150 7.75 8.09 -1.08
N ILE A 151 7.43 7.55 0.11
CA ILE A 151 6.98 6.14 0.27
C ILE A 151 5.76 5.85 -0.60
N ILE A 152 4.76 6.74 -0.62
CA ILE A 152 3.54 6.55 -1.42
C ILE A 152 3.85 6.45 -2.92
N TYR A 153 4.81 7.23 -3.39
CA TYR A 153 5.28 7.15 -4.78
C TYR A 153 5.97 5.80 -5.06
N LYS A 154 6.91 5.40 -4.21
CA LYS A 154 7.64 4.13 -4.35
C LYS A 154 6.71 2.91 -4.29
N THR A 155 5.77 2.92 -3.35
CA THR A 155 4.93 1.75 -3.02
C THR A 155 3.64 1.65 -3.83
N HIS A 156 3.08 2.77 -4.28
CA HIS A 156 1.79 2.81 -5.00
C HIS A 156 1.88 3.48 -6.38
N GLY A 157 3.01 4.12 -6.73
CA GLY A 157 3.12 4.92 -7.95
C GLY A 157 2.28 6.21 -7.94
N LEU A 158 1.81 6.64 -6.76
CA LEU A 158 0.93 7.80 -6.60
C LEU A 158 1.73 9.02 -6.15
N PRO A 159 1.28 10.25 -6.49
CA PRO A 159 1.98 11.46 -6.08
C PRO A 159 2.03 11.58 -4.56
N CYS A 160 3.23 11.75 -4.01
CA CYS A 160 3.42 12.08 -2.60
C CYS A 160 3.26 13.58 -2.37
N ALA A 161 3.19 13.99 -1.10
CA ALA A 161 2.97 15.38 -0.72
C ALA A 161 3.97 16.37 -1.36
N HIS A 162 5.28 16.06 -1.41
CA HIS A 162 6.26 16.92 -2.09
C HIS A 162 5.89 17.09 -3.58
N MET A 163 5.56 16.01 -4.29
CA MET A 163 5.21 16.09 -5.71
C MET A 163 3.95 16.94 -5.93
N ILE A 164 2.95 16.81 -5.06
CA ILE A 164 1.74 17.64 -5.09
C ILE A 164 2.09 19.12 -4.92
N THR A 165 3.05 19.46 -4.04
CA THR A 165 3.54 20.84 -3.88
C THR A 165 4.09 21.40 -5.19
N ILE A 166 4.90 20.61 -5.91
CA ILE A 166 5.44 20.99 -7.22
C ILE A 166 4.32 21.18 -8.24
N ILE A 167 3.37 20.26 -8.29
CA ILE A 167 2.23 20.29 -9.23
C ILE A 167 1.38 21.55 -9.00
N ARG A 168 1.10 21.92 -7.74
CA ARG A 168 0.33 23.13 -7.40
C ARG A 168 1.11 24.42 -7.69
N SER A 169 2.44 24.39 -7.68
CA SER A 169 3.32 25.56 -7.86
C SER A 169 4.35 25.36 -8.98
N PRO A 170 3.94 25.23 -10.26
CA PRO A 170 4.82 24.89 -11.36
C PRO A 170 5.95 25.93 -11.59
N ARG A 171 5.77 27.18 -11.16
CA ARG A 171 6.75 28.27 -11.31
C ARG A 171 8.03 28.08 -10.48
N LYS A 172 8.03 27.24 -9.43
CA LYS A 172 9.21 26.92 -8.61
C LYS A 172 9.99 25.68 -9.07
N ALA A 173 9.48 24.92 -10.04
CA ALA A 173 10.12 23.70 -10.52
C ALA A 173 11.33 23.98 -11.46
N VAL A 174 11.35 25.15 -12.09
CA VAL A 174 12.35 25.52 -13.12
C VAL A 174 13.73 25.84 -12.53
N ILE A 175 13.81 26.21 -11.25
CA ILE A 175 15.05 26.65 -10.61
C ILE A 175 15.96 25.50 -10.13
N ASN A 176 15.44 24.27 -9.99
CA ASN A 176 16.19 23.12 -9.42
C ASN A 176 16.40 21.94 -10.40
N GLY A 177 16.28 22.17 -11.71
CA GLY A 177 16.82 21.27 -12.74
C GLY A 177 16.26 19.85 -12.84
N THR A 178 15.20 19.48 -12.11
CA THR A 178 14.58 18.14 -12.20
C THR A 178 13.10 18.27 -12.53
N ARG A 179 12.78 18.15 -13.82
CA ARG A 179 11.41 17.92 -14.28
C ARG A 179 11.01 16.51 -13.80
N PRO A 180 9.98 16.33 -12.96
CA PRO A 180 9.43 15.01 -12.73
C PRO A 180 8.94 14.52 -14.09
N GLN A 181 9.43 13.36 -14.54
CA GLN A 181 8.86 12.68 -15.70
C GLN A 181 7.42 12.31 -15.33
N LEU A 182 6.50 13.21 -15.71
CA LEU A 182 5.07 12.93 -15.72
C LEU A 182 4.88 11.74 -16.65
N LEU A 183 4.31 10.68 -16.08
CA LEU A 183 3.91 9.44 -16.75
C LEU A 183 3.32 9.76 -18.11
N THR A 184 4.13 9.55 -19.14
CA THR A 184 3.74 9.54 -20.54
C THR A 184 4.20 8.21 -21.11
N LYS A 185 3.29 7.23 -20.98
CA LYS A 185 2.99 6.06 -21.82
C LYS A 185 2.55 4.89 -20.96
#